data_AF-A0A959UXU6-F1
#
_entry.id   AF-A0A959UXU6-F1
#
_cell.length_a   1.000
_cell.length_b   1.000
_cell.length_c   1.000
_cell.angle_alpha   90.00
_cell.angle_beta   90.00
_cell.angle_gamma   90.00
#
_symmetry.space_group_name_H-M   'P 1'
#
loop_
_entity.id
_entity.type
_entity.pdbx_description
1 polymer ?
#
loop_
_entity_poly.entity_id
_entity_poly.type
_entity_poly.pdbx_seq_one_letter_code
_entity_poly.pdbx_strand_id
1 'polypeptide(L)'
;ANGRKKVTCLVKDNIMKVTDGLFAEVFRRVGKEYPELEQEVQIIDIGTTRVATRPERYDVIVTLNLYGDIISDVTAELTGSVGLA
;
A
#
# COMPACT_ATOMS: atom_id res chain seq x y z
N ALA A 1 4.25 -18.23 -0.11
CA ALA A 1 4.08 -18.51 -1.56
C ALA A 1 4.94 -17.62 -2.45
N ASN A 2 5.13 -16.32 -2.18
CA ASN A 2 5.85 -15.40 -3.10
C ASN A 2 7.16 -14.79 -2.54
N GLY A 3 7.73 -15.33 -1.45
CA GLY A 3 9.00 -14.85 -0.88
C GLY A 3 8.99 -13.43 -0.26
N ARG A 4 7.83 -12.77 -0.23
CA ARG A 4 7.62 -11.40 0.26
C ARG A 4 7.93 -11.28 1.76
N LYS A 5 8.46 -10.12 2.16
CA LYS A 5 8.97 -9.83 3.51
C LYS A 5 8.32 -8.60 4.14
N LYS A 6 7.68 -7.73 3.35
CA LYS A 6 7.11 -6.48 3.82
C LYS A 6 5.74 -6.19 3.22
N VAL A 7 4.81 -5.70 4.04
CA VAL A 7 3.51 -5.20 3.61
C VAL A 7 3.33 -3.75 4.09
N THR A 8 3.10 -2.84 3.15
CA THR A 8 2.82 -1.43 3.44
C THR A 8 1.35 -1.12 3.19
N CYS A 9 0.66 -0.63 4.22
CA CYS A 9 -0.72 -0.19 4.15
C CYS A 9 -0.78 1.31 3.84
N LEU A 10 -1.43 1.67 2.73
CA LEU A 10 -1.63 3.08 2.34
C LEU A 10 -3.07 3.52 2.61
N VAL A 11 -3.22 4.56 3.41
CA VAL A 11 -4.53 5.07 3.89
C VAL A 11 -4.55 6.59 3.98
N LYS A 12 -5.73 7.19 4.18
CA LYS A 12 -5.90 8.61 4.49
C LYS A 12 -6.56 8.81 5.86
N ASP A 13 -6.17 8.01 6.85
CA ASP A 13 -6.79 7.98 8.20
C ASP A 13 -6.66 9.31 8.98
N ASN A 14 -5.73 10.17 8.59
CA ASN A 14 -5.63 11.54 9.10
C ASN A 14 -6.81 12.45 8.71
N ILE A 15 -7.51 12.16 7.61
CA ILE A 15 -8.71 12.87 7.14
C ILE A 15 -9.94 11.97 7.25
N MET A 16 -9.89 10.77 6.66
CA MET A 16 -10.95 9.78 6.61
C MET A 16 -10.96 8.89 7.86
N LYS A 17 -11.17 9.51 9.02
CA LYS A 17 -10.95 8.86 10.34
C LYS A 17 -11.76 7.58 10.56
N VAL A 18 -12.95 7.46 9.97
CA VAL A 18 -13.82 6.30 10.20
C VAL A 18 -13.48 5.15 9.27
N THR A 19 -13.54 5.37 7.95
CA THR A 19 -13.33 4.33 6.95
C THR A 19 -11.88 3.85 6.92
N ASP A 20 -10.96 4.78 6.77
CA ASP A 20 -9.54 4.48 6.63
C ASP A 20 -8.92 4.16 7.99
N GLY A 21 -9.44 4.79 9.06
CA GLY A 21 -9.06 4.43 10.42
C GLY A 21 -9.42 2.98 10.74
N LEU A 22 -10.64 2.53 10.39
CA LEU A 22 -11.04 1.14 10.54
C LEU A 22 -10.15 0.21 9.71
N PHE A 23 -9.86 0.58 8.46
CA PHE A 23 -8.98 -0.21 7.60
C PHE A 23 -7.59 -0.38 8.20
N ALA A 24 -6.98 0.72 8.67
CA ALA A 24 -5.67 0.70 9.30
C ALA A 24 -5.65 -0.07 10.64
N GLU A 25 -6.73 0.00 11.42
CA GLU A 25 -6.90 -0.81 12.63
C GLU A 25 -6.95 -2.30 12.30
N VAL A 26 -7.77 -2.69 11.33
CA VAL A 26 -7.88 -4.09 10.88
C VAL A 26 -6.55 -4.58 10.33
N PHE A 27 -5.84 -3.78 9.52
CA PHE A 27 -4.50 -4.10 9.04
C PHE A 27 -3.54 -4.39 10.20
N ARG A 28 -3.46 -3.50 11.19
CA ARG A 28 -2.62 -3.70 12.38
C ARG A 28 -3.05 -4.91 13.23
N ARG A 29 -4.35 -5.22 13.28
CA ARG A 29 -4.87 -6.38 14.00
C ARG A 29 -4.45 -7.68 13.34
N VAL A 30 -4.74 -7.83 12.04
CA VAL A 30 -4.38 -9.02 11.25
C VAL A 30 -2.87 -9.19 11.19
N GLY A 31 -2.13 -8.08 11.10
CA GLY A 31 -0.68 -8.11 11.10
C GLY A 31 -0.05 -8.79 12.32
N LYS A 32 -0.71 -8.81 13.48
CA LYS A 32 -0.21 -9.56 14.66
C LYS A 32 -0.17 -11.07 14.44
N GLU A 33 -0.94 -11.58 13.48
CA GLU A 33 -0.98 -12.99 13.10
C GLU A 33 0.19 -13.38 12.18
N TYR A 34 0.91 -12.38 11.63
CA TYR A 34 2.05 -12.56 10.71
C TYR A 34 3.29 -11.79 11.20
N PRO A 35 3.87 -12.15 12.36
CA PRO A 35 5.00 -11.44 12.96
C PRO A 35 6.30 -11.50 12.14
N GLU A 36 6.41 -12.44 11.20
CA GLU A 36 7.54 -12.59 10.29
C GLU A 36 7.56 -11.55 9.14
N LEU A 37 6.46 -10.81 8.94
CA LEU A 37 6.34 -9.77 7.92
C LEU A 37 6.57 -8.39 8.55
N GLU A 38 7.45 -7.60 7.94
CA GLU A 38 7.55 -6.16 8.26
C GLU A 38 6.23 -5.47 7.86
N GLN A 39 5.70 -4.66 8.78
CA GLN A 39 4.45 -3.93 8.56
C GLN A 39 4.68 -2.44 8.68
N GLU A 40 4.13 -1.69 7.74
CA GLU A 40 4.21 -0.24 7.72
C GLU A 40 2.85 0.36 7.36
N VAL A 41 2.47 1.48 7.98
CA VAL A 41 1.29 2.27 7.59
C VAL A 41 1.79 3.64 7.15
N GLN A 42 1.37 4.09 5.96
CA GLN A 42 1.70 5.40 5.43
C GLN A 42 0.45 6.12 4.93
N ILE A 43 0.52 7.45 4.92
CA ILE A 43 -0.53 8.26 4.29
C ILE A 43 -0.42 8.14 2.76
N ILE A 44 -1.55 7.97 2.09
CA ILE A 44 -1.65 7.71 0.66
C ILE A 44 -0.89 8.74 -0.19
N ASP A 45 -0.95 10.04 0.11
CA ASP A 45 -0.25 11.09 -0.66
C ASP A 45 1.27 10.86 -0.77
N ILE A 46 1.91 10.61 0.38
CA ILE A 46 3.35 10.38 0.44
C ILE A 46 3.69 8.98 -0.06
N GLY A 47 2.80 8.01 0.18
CA GLY A 47 2.88 6.66 -0.37
C GLY A 47 2.96 6.68 -1.90
N THR A 48 2.00 7.32 -2.57
CA THR A 48 1.96 7.43 -4.04
C THR A 48 3.20 8.15 -4.59
N THR A 49 3.63 9.25 -3.96
CA THR A 49 4.84 9.96 -4.38
C THR A 49 6.09 9.06 -4.28
N ARG A 50 6.18 8.25 -3.22
CA ARG A 50 7.28 7.30 -3.03
C ARG A 50 7.19 6.12 -3.97
N VAL A 51 6.00 5.62 -4.29
CA VAL A 51 5.83 4.60 -5.34
C VAL A 51 6.35 5.14 -6.67
N ALA A 52 5.99 6.37 -7.04
CA ALA A 52 6.41 6.99 -8.29
C ALA A 52 7.92 7.27 -8.38
N THR A 53 8.56 7.62 -7.25
CA THR A 53 9.97 8.10 -7.26
C THR A 53 10.98 7.10 -6.69
N ARG A 54 10.53 6.15 -5.87
CA ARG A 54 11.34 5.17 -5.14
C ARG A 54 10.59 3.81 -5.01
N PRO A 55 10.14 3.21 -6.12
CA PRO A 55 9.34 1.98 -6.11
C PRO A 55 10.04 0.80 -5.42
N GLU A 56 11.37 0.76 -5.43
CA GLU A 56 12.20 -0.29 -4.82
C GLU A 56 12.05 -0.41 -3.29
N ARG A 57 11.40 0.56 -2.64
CA ARG A 57 11.06 0.52 -1.21
C ARG A 57 9.88 -0.38 -0.88
N TYR A 58 9.09 -0.74 -1.88
CA TYR A 58 7.83 -1.46 -1.70
C TYR A 58 7.97 -2.91 -2.17
N ASP A 59 7.39 -3.81 -1.39
CA ASP A 59 7.33 -5.24 -1.69
C ASP A 59 5.87 -5.67 -1.95
N VAL A 60 4.99 -5.40 -0.99
CA VAL A 60 3.53 -5.53 -1.14
C VAL A 60 2.86 -4.26 -0.64
N ILE A 61 1.92 -3.72 -1.42
CA ILE A 61 1.06 -2.61 -1.03
C ILE A 61 -0.35 -3.12 -0.82
N VAL A 62 -0.98 -2.73 0.29
CA VAL A 62 -2.40 -2.97 0.54
C VAL A 62 -3.10 -1.63 0.80
N THR A 63 -4.24 -1.42 0.17
CA THR A 63 -4.97 -0.15 0.27
C THR A 63 -6.46 -0.34 -0.06
N LEU A 64 -7.23 0.73 0.06
CA LEU A 64 -8.66 0.74 -0.25
C LEU A 64 -8.88 0.75 -1.78
N ASN A 65 -10.10 0.37 -2.21
CA ASN A 65 -10.47 0.16 -3.60
C ASN A 65 -9.99 1.29 -4.55
N LEU A 66 -10.44 2.53 -4.33
CA LEU A 66 -10.09 3.67 -5.18
C LEU A 66 -8.58 3.98 -5.19
N TYR A 67 -7.91 3.80 -4.06
CA TYR A 67 -6.47 4.06 -3.95
C TYR A 67 -5.65 2.99 -4.68
N GLY A 68 -6.14 1.75 -4.65
CA GLY A 68 -5.56 0.62 -5.38
C GLY A 68 -5.60 0.86 -6.87
N ASP A 69 -6.77 1.26 -7.39
CA ASP A 69 -7.01 1.61 -8.79
C ASP A 69 -6.03 2.69 -9.30
N ILE A 70 -5.92 3.79 -8.56
CA ILE A 70 -5.02 4.90 -8.93
C ILE A 70 -3.55 4.47 -8.85
N ILE A 71 -3.13 3.78 -7.79
CA ILE A 71 -1.72 3.40 -7.63
C ILE A 71 -1.32 2.31 -8.61
N SER A 72 -2.20 1.37 -8.97
CA SER A 72 -1.88 0.37 -9.98
C SER A 72 -1.58 1.01 -11.32
N ASP A 73 -2.35 2.01 -11.74
CA ASP A 73 -2.10 2.76 -12.98
C ASP A 73 -0.76 3.51 -12.93
N VAL A 74 -0.50 4.21 -11.84
CA VAL A 74 0.80 4.89 -11.62
C VAL A 74 1.94 3.89 -11.71
N THR A 75 1.80 2.71 -11.10
CA THR A 75 2.86 1.70 -11.09
C THR A 75 3.07 1.09 -12.48
N ALA A 76 1.99 0.87 -13.23
CA ALA A 76 2.07 0.29 -14.57
C ALA A 76 2.74 1.26 -15.57
N GLU A 77 2.48 2.57 -15.45
CA GLU A 77 3.21 3.61 -16.18
C GLU A 77 4.72 3.60 -15.87
N LEU A 78 5.11 3.41 -14.60
CA LEU A 78 6.54 3.31 -14.22
C LEU A 78 7.26 2.14 -14.88
N THR A 79 6.55 1.03 -15.13
CA THR A 79 7.11 -0.18 -15.75
C THR A 79 7.19 -0.10 -17.29
N GLY A 80 6.67 0.97 -17.89
CA GLY A 80 6.80 1.26 -19.32
C GLY A 80 5.58 0.92 -20.17
N SER A 81 4.47 0.39 -19.60
CA SER A 81 3.12 0.42 -20.20
C SER A 81 2.07 -0.23 -19.27
N VAL A 82 0.88 0.39 -19.18
CA VAL A 82 -0.34 -0.21 -18.58
C VAL A 82 -0.76 -1.51 -19.29
N GLY A 83 -0.42 -1.66 -20.58
CA GLY A 83 -0.77 -2.84 -21.37
C GLY A 83 0.05 -4.11 -21.09
N LEU A 84 1.02 -4.05 -20.17
CA LEU A 84 1.87 -5.18 -19.77
C LEU A 84 1.64 -5.65 -18.32
N ALA A 85 0.79 -4.95 -17.57
CA ALA A 85 0.47 -5.22 -16.15
C ALA A 85 -0.59 -6.32 -15.96
#